data_AF-A0A1Y3E490-F1
#
_entry.id   AF-A0A1Y3E490-F1
#
_cell.length_a   1.000
_cell.length_b   1.000
_cell.length_c   1.000
_cell.angle_alpha   90.00
_cell.angle_beta   90.00
_cell.angle_gamma   90.00
#
_symmetry.space_group_name_H-M   'P 1'
#
loop_
_entity.id
_entity.type
_entity.pdbx_description
1 polymer ?
#
loop_
_entity_poly.entity_id
_entity_poly.type
_entity_poly.pdbx_seq_one_letter_code
_entity_poly.pdbx_strand_id
1 'polypeptide(L)'
;MPETKGDNTLLGKMVNFCKYNFKKGQLLSYLNEDATRYHQYYKYPEKEITVHSGTEVGMTAHTYETFNYDYNQKYRLRECYLNTAVYFNRNSNEISTTLMERCQRYRWYYSKEIDIMHPWWQNYNFSESAKEYRKRLHSMCRCMKIQSETNVYKFATPVLRCLAGYCKYFACVSESYKNCIDERIEQCTFPPNENICREYTYVRHQEAEIPYGKECPERDYGERCDCPCSDLEWSEWSAKSTTCGPYTRERYKVVKGFENVEVDCTQERYKCCFSIEEGMQTDCKDFFINSNKTIMEHNQTCTKNGGTIIKTEAGCFCECDDSRHGTLCEKSEN
;
A
#
# COMPACT_ATOMS: atom_id res chain seq x y z
N MET A 1 3.87 16.82 1.86
CA MET A 1 4.15 15.76 2.84
C MET A 1 3.82 16.33 4.20
N PRO A 2 2.81 15.84 4.94
CA PRO A 2 2.63 16.22 6.33
C PRO A 2 3.86 15.78 7.14
N GLU A 3 4.27 16.61 8.09
CA GLU A 3 5.47 16.40 8.92
C GLU A 3 5.27 15.23 9.88
N THR A 4 5.63 14.02 9.45
CA THR A 4 5.70 12.86 10.35
C THR A 4 6.89 13.03 11.30
N LYS A 5 6.63 13.05 12.61
CA LYS A 5 7.64 12.97 13.67
C LYS A 5 8.45 11.67 13.51
N GLY A 6 9.74 11.79 13.16
CA GLY A 6 10.68 10.67 13.06
C GLY A 6 11.65 10.83 11.88
N ASP A 7 12.94 11.02 12.19
CA ASP A 7 14.10 11.24 11.32
C ASP A 7 14.01 12.36 10.26
N ASN A 8 14.84 13.38 10.43
CA ASN A 8 14.89 14.57 9.57
C ASN A 8 15.49 14.31 8.17
N THR A 9 15.93 13.08 7.86
CA THR A 9 16.51 12.72 6.56
C THR A 9 15.43 12.47 5.51
N LEU A 10 15.78 12.64 4.23
CA LEU A 10 14.84 12.38 3.14
C LEU A 10 14.46 10.90 3.08
N LEU A 11 15.44 10.02 3.30
CA LEU A 11 15.25 8.57 3.40
C LEU A 11 14.26 8.21 4.52
N GLY A 12 14.42 8.77 5.73
CA GLY A 12 13.52 8.51 6.86
C GLY A 12 12.07 8.89 6.53
N LYS A 13 11.88 10.06 5.93
CA LYS A 13 10.55 10.52 5.47
C LYS A 13 9.94 9.59 4.43
N MET A 14 10.73 9.09 3.48
CA MET A 14 10.27 8.13 2.48
C MET A 14 9.89 6.77 3.09
N VAL A 15 10.69 6.26 4.03
CA VAL A 15 10.39 5.02 4.77
C VAL A 15 9.09 5.16 5.55
N ASN A 16 8.93 6.24 6.30
CA ASN A 16 7.72 6.51 7.08
C ASN A 16 6.50 6.64 6.17
N PHE A 17 6.62 7.35 5.04
CA PHE A 17 5.54 7.43 4.07
C PHE A 17 5.07 6.04 3.61
N CYS A 18 6.00 5.15 3.23
CA CYS A 18 5.63 3.81 2.82
C CYS A 18 4.93 3.02 3.94
N LYS A 19 5.47 3.08 5.17
CA LYS A 19 4.93 2.35 6.32
C LYS A 19 3.52 2.83 6.73
N TYR A 20 3.25 4.12 6.65
CA TYR A 20 1.97 4.69 7.09
C TYR A 20 0.87 4.63 6.04
N ASN A 21 1.22 4.63 4.74
CA ASN A 21 0.21 4.70 3.67
C ASN A 21 -0.11 3.34 3.03
N PHE A 22 0.74 2.32 3.25
CA PHE A 22 0.56 1.02 2.59
C PHE A 22 0.63 -0.15 3.57
N LYS A 23 -0.15 -1.20 3.29
CA LYS A 23 -0.19 -2.45 4.05
C LYS A 23 1.18 -3.12 4.06
N LYS A 24 1.80 -3.16 5.24
CA LYS A 24 3.21 -3.56 5.44
C LYS A 24 4.15 -2.90 4.43
N GLY A 25 3.92 -1.61 4.17
CA GLY A 25 4.66 -0.85 3.18
C GLY A 25 6.14 -0.76 3.51
N GLN A 26 6.98 -1.07 2.53
CA GLN A 26 8.43 -1.00 2.59
C GLN A 26 8.97 -0.09 1.50
N LEU A 27 9.99 0.71 1.82
CA LEU A 27 10.67 1.49 0.79
C LEU A 27 11.47 0.57 -0.14
N LEU A 28 11.42 0.85 -1.45
CA LEU A 28 12.25 0.18 -2.42
C LEU A 28 13.56 0.96 -2.63
N SER A 29 14.66 0.40 -2.13
CA SER A 29 16.02 0.93 -2.34
C SER A 29 16.70 0.22 -3.51
N TYR A 30 17.34 0.99 -4.38
CA TYR A 30 17.98 0.49 -5.60
C TYR A 30 19.50 0.58 -5.46
N LEU A 31 20.08 -0.38 -4.74
CA LEU A 31 21.53 -0.54 -4.66
C LEU A 31 22.09 -1.32 -5.86
N ASN A 32 21.27 -2.23 -6.38
CA ASN A 32 21.56 -3.12 -7.48
C ASN A 32 20.31 -3.27 -8.37
N GLU A 33 20.40 -4.15 -9.36
CA GLU A 33 19.37 -4.35 -10.36
C GLU A 33 18.21 -5.20 -9.85
N ASP A 34 18.29 -5.86 -8.70
CA ASP A 34 17.24 -6.76 -8.21
C ASP A 34 15.95 -6.00 -7.87
N ALA A 35 16.08 -4.79 -7.34
CA ALA A 35 14.94 -3.90 -7.08
C ALA A 35 14.16 -3.55 -8.37
N THR A 36 14.77 -3.71 -9.55
CA THR A 36 14.13 -3.42 -10.84
C THR A 36 13.09 -4.47 -11.22
N ARG A 37 13.16 -5.67 -10.64
CA ARG A 37 12.18 -6.75 -10.89
C ARG A 37 10.76 -6.35 -10.51
N TYR A 38 10.62 -5.45 -9.53
CA TYR A 38 9.32 -4.93 -9.10
C TYR A 38 8.64 -4.07 -10.16
N HIS A 39 9.37 -3.58 -11.16
CA HIS A 39 8.83 -2.72 -12.22
C HIS A 39 8.45 -3.46 -13.49
N GLN A 40 8.84 -4.75 -13.62
CA GLN A 40 8.68 -5.53 -14.85
C GLN A 40 7.22 -5.71 -15.29
N TYR A 41 6.28 -5.56 -14.36
CA TYR A 41 4.86 -5.75 -14.58
C TYR A 41 4.06 -4.43 -14.57
N TYR A 42 4.74 -3.29 -14.42
CA TYR A 42 4.07 -1.99 -14.34
C TYR A 42 4.17 -1.25 -15.68
N LYS A 43 3.02 -0.72 -16.13
CA LYS A 43 2.95 0.25 -17.21
C LYS A 43 2.82 1.65 -16.63
N TYR A 44 3.76 2.52 -16.95
CA TYR A 44 3.72 3.90 -16.49
C TYR A 44 2.93 4.78 -17.46
N PRO A 45 2.07 5.69 -16.96
CA PRO A 45 1.30 6.59 -17.80
C PRO A 45 2.17 7.44 -18.75
N GLU A 46 3.35 7.85 -18.30
CA GLU A 46 4.21 8.81 -19.01
C GLU A 46 5.20 8.16 -19.97
N LYS A 47 5.09 6.85 -20.24
CA LYS A 47 6.07 5.99 -20.94
C LYS A 47 7.47 5.92 -20.29
N GLU A 48 7.85 6.94 -19.53
CA GLU A 48 9.11 7.05 -18.80
C GLU A 48 8.93 7.93 -17.56
N ILE A 49 9.54 7.52 -16.44
CA ILE A 49 9.48 8.26 -15.18
C ILE A 49 10.87 8.40 -14.53
N THR A 50 11.02 9.41 -13.67
CA THR A 50 12.20 9.57 -12.81
C THR A 50 11.86 9.22 -11.35
N VAL A 51 12.58 8.23 -10.81
CA VAL A 51 12.33 7.66 -9.48
C VAL A 51 13.55 7.84 -8.59
N HIS A 52 13.35 8.30 -7.36
CA HIS A 52 14.40 8.35 -6.36
C HIS A 52 14.92 6.96 -6.06
N SER A 53 16.24 6.77 -6.03
CA SER A 53 16.87 5.45 -5.82
C SER A 53 16.73 4.89 -4.40
N GLY A 54 16.00 5.57 -3.51
CA GLY A 54 15.84 5.16 -2.11
C GLY A 54 17.18 4.93 -1.37
N THR A 55 18.25 5.57 -1.83
CA THR A 55 19.62 5.41 -1.33
C THR A 55 20.25 6.79 -1.22
N GLU A 56 20.81 7.09 -0.05
CA GLU A 56 21.61 8.29 0.19
C GLU A 56 23.08 7.89 0.32
N VAL A 57 23.97 8.62 -0.32
CA VAL A 57 25.41 8.37 -0.29
C VAL A 57 26.09 9.48 0.50
N GLY A 58 26.86 9.08 1.51
CA GLY A 58 27.64 9.97 2.35
C GLY A 58 28.86 10.56 1.64
N MET A 59 29.56 11.46 2.32
CA MET A 59 30.74 12.14 1.81
C MET A 59 31.81 11.18 1.27
N THR A 60 32.38 11.53 0.13
CA THR A 60 33.45 10.76 -0.54
C THR A 60 34.75 10.91 0.21
N ALA A 61 35.38 9.79 0.53
CA ALA A 61 36.77 9.71 0.94
C ALA A 61 37.64 9.27 -0.24
N HIS A 62 38.91 9.63 -0.20
CA HIS A 62 39.87 9.35 -1.27
C HIS A 62 41.14 8.78 -0.67
N THR A 63 41.60 7.66 -1.20
CA THR A 63 42.77 6.92 -0.69
C THR A 63 43.67 6.47 -1.84
N TYR A 64 44.96 6.33 -1.52
CA TYR A 64 45.98 5.80 -2.40
C TYR A 64 46.70 4.64 -1.70
N GLU A 65 46.76 3.51 -2.36
CA GLU A 65 47.56 2.36 -1.97
C GLU A 65 48.75 2.23 -2.92
N THR A 66 49.95 2.13 -2.35
CA THR A 66 51.18 1.83 -3.10
C THR A 66 51.55 0.38 -2.83
N PHE A 67 51.75 -0.41 -3.88
CA PHE A 67 52.22 -1.78 -3.74
C PHE A 67 53.75 -1.78 -3.81
N ASN A 68 54.40 -2.43 -2.84
CA ASN A 68 55.86 -2.55 -2.82
C ASN A 68 56.34 -3.32 -4.07
N TYR A 69 57.42 -2.82 -4.66
CA TYR A 69 58.08 -3.41 -5.83
C TYR A 69 58.39 -4.89 -5.58
N ASP A 70 57.62 -5.76 -6.21
CA ASP A 70 58.08 -7.11 -6.52
C ASP A 70 58.11 -7.21 -8.04
N TYR A 71 59.22 -7.72 -8.59
CA TYR A 71 59.57 -7.66 -10.02
C TYR A 71 58.49 -8.32 -10.92
N ASN A 72 57.59 -9.09 -10.32
CA ASN A 72 56.48 -9.80 -10.94
C ASN A 72 55.09 -9.12 -10.81
N GLN A 73 54.93 -8.04 -10.02
CA GLN A 73 53.64 -7.34 -9.91
C GLN A 73 53.47 -6.27 -10.99
N LYS A 74 52.41 -6.40 -11.80
CA LYS A 74 52.14 -5.53 -12.94
C LYS A 74 51.69 -4.11 -12.54
N TYR A 75 51.13 -3.88 -11.35
CA TYR A 75 50.47 -2.62 -10.95
C TYR A 75 51.24 -1.89 -9.83
N ARG A 76 51.29 -0.55 -9.88
CA ARG A 76 52.07 0.28 -8.93
C ARG A 76 51.24 1.04 -7.90
N LEU A 77 50.05 1.47 -8.30
CA LEU A 77 49.19 2.36 -7.53
C LEU A 77 47.74 1.91 -7.67
N ARG A 78 47.00 1.92 -6.57
CA ARG A 78 45.56 1.76 -6.55
C ARG A 78 44.95 2.99 -5.90
N GLU A 79 44.16 3.69 -6.70
CA GLU A 79 43.42 4.88 -6.28
C GLU A 79 41.98 4.47 -6.03
N CYS A 80 41.44 4.84 -4.87
CA CYS A 80 40.08 4.48 -4.49
C CYS A 80 39.29 5.71 -4.02
N TYR A 81 38.04 5.76 -4.43
CA TYR A 81 37.01 6.63 -3.87
C TYR A 81 36.00 5.79 -3.09
N LEU A 82 35.84 6.12 -1.82
CA LEU A 82 35.05 5.36 -0.87
C LEU A 82 33.87 6.20 -0.39
N ASN A 83 32.68 5.61 -0.32
CA ASN A 83 31.52 6.23 0.29
C ASN A 83 30.73 5.22 1.09
N THR A 84 30.02 5.69 2.10
CA THR A 84 28.99 4.90 2.78
C THR A 84 27.64 5.23 2.18
N ALA A 85 26.94 4.22 1.67
CA ALA A 85 25.54 4.36 1.28
C ALA A 85 24.64 3.96 2.44
N VAL A 86 23.56 4.72 2.63
CA VAL A 86 22.49 4.51 3.59
C VAL A 86 21.22 4.20 2.80
N TYR A 87 20.55 3.11 3.12
CA TYR A 87 19.41 2.60 2.37
C TYR A 87 18.47 1.81 3.27
N PHE A 88 17.27 1.54 2.80
CA PHE A 88 16.33 0.68 3.50
C PHE A 88 16.53 -0.78 3.05
N ASN A 89 16.94 -1.64 3.97
CA ASN A 89 17.09 -3.06 3.72
C ASN A 89 15.76 -3.77 3.99
N ARG A 90 15.15 -4.30 2.93
CA ARG A 90 13.84 -4.95 3.01
C ARG A 90 13.87 -6.29 3.74
N ASN A 91 15.01 -6.99 3.74
CA ASN A 91 15.13 -8.29 4.40
C ASN A 91 15.20 -8.15 5.92
N SER A 92 15.93 -7.14 6.42
CA SER A 92 15.98 -6.82 7.85
C SER A 92 14.89 -5.83 8.29
N ASN A 93 14.17 -5.22 7.34
CA ASN A 93 13.14 -4.19 7.59
C ASN A 93 13.68 -2.93 8.32
N GLU A 94 14.96 -2.61 8.11
CA GLU A 94 15.69 -1.58 8.84
C GLU A 94 16.54 -0.72 7.88
N ILE A 95 16.90 0.48 8.34
CA ILE A 95 17.91 1.29 7.66
C ILE A 95 19.26 0.60 7.85
N SER A 96 19.94 0.33 6.73
CA SER A 96 21.24 -0.32 6.69
C SER A 96 22.25 0.57 5.98
N THR A 97 23.52 0.24 6.18
CA THR A 97 24.62 0.90 5.49
C THR A 97 25.46 -0.11 4.71
N THR A 98 26.10 0.35 3.64
CA THR A 98 27.08 -0.45 2.91
C THR A 98 28.21 0.44 2.40
N LEU A 99 29.42 -0.10 2.37
CA LEU A 99 30.57 0.58 1.77
C LEU A 99 30.48 0.44 0.24
N MET A 100 30.63 1.54 -0.45
CA MET A 100 30.72 1.59 -1.90
C MET A 100 32.13 2.02 -2.29
N GLU A 101 32.83 1.11 -2.95
CA GLU A 101 34.17 1.37 -3.46
C GLU A 101 34.16 1.58 -4.97
N ARG A 102 34.99 2.53 -5.40
CA ARG A 102 35.33 2.78 -6.79
C ARG A 102 36.84 2.88 -6.86
N CYS A 103 37.49 1.85 -7.38
CA CYS A 103 38.94 1.74 -7.41
C CYS A 103 39.47 1.53 -8.82
N GLN A 104 40.61 2.14 -9.09
CA GLN A 104 41.32 2.00 -10.35
C GLN A 104 42.80 1.70 -10.09
N ARG A 105 43.33 0.72 -10.81
CA ARG A 105 44.74 0.35 -10.77
C ARG A 105 45.50 1.04 -11.89
N TYR A 106 46.72 1.45 -11.57
CA TYR A 106 47.65 2.05 -12.51
C TYR A 106 48.80 1.09 -12.80
N ARG A 107 48.96 0.75 -14.08
CA ARG A 107 50.14 0.05 -14.61
C ARG A 107 51.07 1.11 -15.22
N TRP A 108 52.22 1.32 -14.61
CA TRP A 108 53.18 2.36 -15.03
C TRP A 108 52.50 3.74 -15.18
N TYR A 109 52.92 4.59 -16.13
CA TYR A 109 52.41 5.96 -16.27
C TYR A 109 51.06 6.08 -17.03
N TYR A 110 50.52 5.01 -17.62
CA TYR A 110 49.45 5.16 -18.62
C TYR A 110 48.28 4.15 -18.59
N SER A 111 48.39 2.95 -18.01
CA SER A 111 47.26 2.02 -18.08
C SER A 111 46.36 2.13 -16.84
N LYS A 112 45.06 2.28 -17.09
CA LYS A 112 43.99 2.43 -16.10
C LYS A 112 43.06 1.23 -16.23
N GLU A 113 43.04 0.35 -15.24
CA GLU A 113 42.08 -0.75 -15.17
C GLU A 113 41.14 -0.52 -13.97
N ILE A 114 39.83 -0.58 -14.20
CA ILE A 114 38.84 -0.50 -13.12
C ILE A 114 38.85 -1.83 -12.39
N ASP A 115 39.15 -1.79 -11.10
CA ASP A 115 39.35 -2.97 -10.27
C ASP A 115 38.10 -3.31 -9.47
N ILE A 116 37.44 -2.29 -8.90
CA ILE A 116 36.22 -2.45 -8.09
C ILE A 116 35.28 -1.30 -8.38
N MET A 117 34.02 -1.60 -8.66
CA MET A 117 32.97 -0.62 -8.86
C MET A 117 31.62 -1.16 -8.41
N HIS A 118 31.04 -0.57 -7.36
CA HIS A 118 29.72 -0.96 -6.89
C HIS A 118 28.63 -0.74 -7.97
N PRO A 119 27.60 -1.61 -8.11
CA PRO A 119 26.55 -1.51 -9.14
C PRO A 119 25.90 -0.12 -9.29
N TRP A 120 25.61 0.54 -8.16
CA TRP A 120 25.10 1.92 -8.10
C TRP A 120 25.93 2.94 -8.88
N TRP A 121 27.22 2.66 -9.09
CA TRP A 121 28.16 3.52 -9.79
C TRP A 121 28.43 3.11 -11.24
N GLN A 122 27.92 1.99 -11.75
CA GLN A 122 28.33 1.42 -13.06
C GLN A 122 28.33 2.41 -14.25
N ASN A 123 27.44 3.39 -14.26
CA ASN A 123 27.35 4.41 -15.30
C ASN A 123 28.03 5.75 -14.94
N TYR A 124 28.93 5.75 -13.95
CA TYR A 124 29.65 6.93 -13.46
C TYR A 124 31.13 6.83 -13.83
N ASN A 125 31.67 7.85 -14.50
CA ASN A 125 33.08 7.83 -14.89
C ASN A 125 33.98 8.03 -13.66
N PHE A 126 35.07 7.27 -13.54
CA PHE A 126 36.06 7.41 -12.47
C PHE A 126 36.62 8.84 -12.36
N SER A 127 36.78 9.56 -13.47
CA SER A 127 37.22 10.96 -13.44
C SER A 127 36.21 11.91 -12.77
N GLU A 128 34.92 11.55 -12.78
CA GLU A 128 33.87 12.31 -12.10
C GLU A 128 33.95 12.13 -10.57
N SER A 129 34.45 10.99 -10.08
CA SER A 129 34.65 10.74 -8.64
C SER A 129 35.64 11.74 -8.02
N ALA A 130 36.67 12.16 -8.76
CA ALA A 130 37.57 13.23 -8.33
C ALA A 130 36.85 14.58 -8.18
N LYS A 131 35.90 14.89 -9.07
CA LYS A 131 35.09 16.11 -8.98
C LYS A 131 34.11 16.03 -7.81
N GLU A 132 33.48 14.87 -7.61
CA GLU A 132 32.60 14.58 -6.47
C GLU A 132 33.34 14.77 -5.14
N TYR A 133 34.51 14.18 -4.99
CA TYR A 133 35.37 14.32 -3.81
C TYR A 133 35.66 15.79 -3.49
N ARG A 134 36.00 16.60 -4.51
CA ARG A 134 36.25 18.04 -4.33
C ARG A 134 35.00 18.82 -3.90
N LYS A 135 33.79 18.36 -4.25
CA LYS A 135 32.53 19.01 -3.86
C LYS A 135 32.16 18.80 -2.39
N ARG A 136 32.74 17.79 -1.71
CA ARG A 136 32.51 17.48 -0.28
C ARG A 136 31.03 17.48 0.12
N LEU A 137 30.18 16.83 -0.68
CA LEU A 137 28.75 16.74 -0.40
C LEU A 137 28.49 15.69 0.70
N HIS A 138 27.71 16.06 1.72
CA HIS A 138 27.44 15.18 2.87
C HIS A 138 26.32 14.16 2.64
N SER A 139 25.34 14.48 1.80
CA SER A 139 24.26 13.55 1.41
C SER A 139 23.96 13.71 -0.07
N MET A 140 24.15 12.61 -0.80
CA MET A 140 24.14 12.55 -2.25
C MET A 140 23.14 11.51 -2.74
N CYS A 141 22.32 11.90 -3.73
CA CYS A 141 21.28 11.06 -4.27
C CYS A 141 21.35 11.04 -5.80
N ARG A 142 20.74 10.00 -6.38
CA ARG A 142 20.51 9.89 -7.81
C ARG A 142 19.07 9.47 -8.07
N CYS A 143 18.52 10.02 -9.14
CA CYS A 143 17.27 9.54 -9.70
C CYS A 143 17.57 8.47 -10.76
N MET A 144 16.74 7.45 -10.77
CA MET A 144 16.68 6.43 -11.80
C MET A 144 15.68 6.84 -12.87
N LYS A 145 16.01 6.54 -14.11
CA LYS A 145 15.06 6.57 -15.23
C LYS A 145 14.51 5.17 -15.37
N ILE A 146 13.19 5.06 -15.40
CA ILE A 146 12.51 3.80 -15.66
C ILE A 146 11.63 4.00 -16.87
N GLN A 147 11.87 3.19 -17.90
CA GLN A 147 11.05 3.18 -19.11
C GLN A 147 10.05 2.03 -19.04
N SER A 148 8.82 2.30 -19.46
CA SER A 148 7.76 1.30 -19.57
C SER A 148 8.15 0.26 -20.64
N GLU A 149 7.81 -1.01 -20.41
CA GLU A 149 7.90 -2.13 -21.37
C GLU A 149 9.32 -2.62 -21.73
N THR A 150 10.34 -1.76 -21.73
CA THR A 150 11.72 -2.17 -22.08
C THR A 150 12.51 -2.71 -20.89
N ASN A 151 12.02 -2.51 -19.65
CA ASN A 151 12.73 -2.82 -18.40
C ASN A 151 14.15 -2.21 -18.32
N VAL A 152 14.46 -1.23 -19.16
CA VAL A 152 15.76 -0.55 -19.15
C VAL A 152 15.76 0.43 -17.99
N TYR A 153 16.52 0.11 -16.95
CA TYR A 153 16.85 1.03 -15.86
C TYR A 153 18.23 1.63 -16.13
N LYS A 154 18.32 2.96 -16.03
CA LYS A 154 19.60 3.66 -15.99
C LYS A 154 19.50 4.74 -14.94
N PHE A 155 20.53 4.92 -14.12
CA PHE A 155 20.59 6.11 -13.27
C PHE A 155 20.62 7.34 -14.17
N ALA A 156 19.55 8.12 -14.14
CA ALA A 156 19.26 9.20 -15.09
C ALA A 156 20.08 10.45 -14.81
N THR A 157 20.40 10.67 -13.53
CA THR A 157 21.03 11.91 -13.08
C THR A 157 22.48 11.70 -12.66
N PRO A 158 23.31 12.75 -12.77
CA PRO A 158 24.55 12.82 -12.02
C PRO A 158 24.25 12.77 -10.51
N VAL A 159 25.32 12.70 -9.73
CA VAL A 159 25.23 12.82 -8.27
C VAL A 159 24.81 14.24 -7.90
N LEU A 160 23.73 14.34 -7.14
CA LEU A 160 23.12 15.60 -6.69
C LEU A 160 22.95 15.59 -5.18
N ARG A 161 22.70 16.76 -4.57
CA ARG A 161 22.26 16.80 -3.16
C ARG A 161 20.91 16.11 -3.03
N CYS A 162 20.70 15.36 -1.95
CA CYS A 162 19.40 14.73 -1.67
C CYS A 162 18.35 15.77 -1.28
N LEU A 163 17.50 16.18 -2.23
CA LEU A 163 16.37 17.08 -2.00
C LEU A 163 15.10 16.53 -2.65
N ALA A 164 13.95 16.75 -1.99
CA ALA A 164 12.64 16.19 -2.35
C ALA A 164 12.08 16.64 -3.72
N GLY A 165 12.73 17.59 -4.40
CA GLY A 165 12.30 18.12 -5.69
C GLY A 165 13.09 17.62 -6.92
N TYR A 166 14.16 16.84 -6.73
CA TYR A 166 15.00 16.41 -7.86
C TYR A 166 14.46 15.18 -8.61
N CYS A 167 13.81 14.26 -7.89
CA CYS A 167 13.18 13.09 -8.50
C CYS A 167 11.66 13.25 -8.40
N LYS A 168 10.93 12.84 -9.45
CA LYS A 168 9.48 13.01 -9.51
C LYS A 168 8.73 12.03 -8.61
N TYR A 169 9.23 10.81 -8.49
CA TYR A 169 8.60 9.74 -7.72
C TYR A 169 9.60 9.05 -6.80
N PHE A 170 9.10 8.23 -5.88
CA PHE A 170 9.84 7.15 -5.22
C PHE A 170 8.92 5.92 -5.14
N ALA A 171 9.49 4.74 -4.90
CA ALA A 171 8.74 3.49 -4.95
C ALA A 171 8.60 2.85 -3.57
N CYS A 172 7.38 2.43 -3.24
CA CYS A 172 7.07 1.57 -2.10
C CYS A 172 6.65 0.19 -2.62
N VAL A 173 6.91 -0.84 -1.82
CA VAL A 173 6.36 -2.19 -1.99
C VAL A 173 5.39 -2.45 -0.87
N SER A 174 4.21 -2.98 -1.17
CA SER A 174 3.20 -3.35 -0.19
C SER A 174 2.83 -4.82 -0.31
N GLU A 175 2.20 -5.37 0.72
CA GLU A 175 1.44 -6.61 0.56
C GLU A 175 0.24 -6.39 -0.37
N SER A 176 -0.22 -7.48 -0.98
CA SER A 176 -1.43 -7.47 -1.79
C SER A 176 -2.65 -7.18 -0.93
N TYR A 177 -3.53 -6.34 -1.44
CA TYR A 177 -4.85 -6.09 -0.89
C TYR A 177 -5.79 -7.20 -1.35
N LYS A 178 -6.72 -7.58 -0.49
CA LYS A 178 -7.77 -8.54 -0.85
C LYS A 178 -8.74 -7.88 -1.84
N ASN A 179 -8.95 -8.52 -2.98
CA ASN A 179 -9.98 -8.11 -3.93
C ASN A 179 -11.33 -8.69 -3.50
N CYS A 180 -12.41 -8.08 -3.96
CA CYS A 180 -13.73 -8.64 -3.80
C CYS A 180 -13.87 -9.97 -4.57
N ILE A 181 -14.59 -10.93 -3.97
CA ILE A 181 -14.87 -12.24 -4.57
C ILE A 181 -16.38 -12.48 -4.48
N ASP A 182 -17.02 -12.44 -5.64
CA ASP A 182 -18.41 -12.83 -5.85
C ASP A 182 -18.46 -14.15 -6.63
N GLU A 183 -19.22 -15.10 -6.13
CA GLU A 183 -19.54 -16.34 -6.83
C GLU A 183 -20.89 -16.21 -7.52
N ARG A 184 -20.94 -16.49 -8.83
CA ARG A 184 -22.19 -16.54 -9.60
C ARG A 184 -22.75 -17.95 -9.57
N ILE A 185 -23.99 -18.09 -9.12
CA ILE A 185 -24.73 -19.36 -9.02
C ILE A 185 -25.89 -19.32 -10.02
N GLU A 186 -26.04 -20.37 -10.83
CA GLU A 186 -27.14 -20.53 -11.77
C GLU A 186 -28.36 -21.10 -11.04
N GLN A 187 -29.25 -20.21 -10.61
CA GLN A 187 -30.47 -20.55 -9.90
C GLN A 187 -31.49 -19.41 -10.03
N CYS A 188 -32.68 -19.75 -10.52
CA CYS A 188 -33.81 -18.82 -10.63
C CYS A 188 -34.26 -18.29 -9.27
N THR A 189 -33.85 -17.06 -8.96
CA THR A 189 -34.12 -16.40 -7.68
C THR A 189 -34.38 -14.91 -7.89
N PHE A 190 -34.90 -14.23 -6.86
CA PHE A 190 -35.12 -12.78 -6.90
C PHE A 190 -33.79 -12.07 -6.61
N PRO A 191 -33.27 -11.26 -7.56
CA PRO A 191 -32.16 -10.37 -7.28
C PRO A 191 -32.49 -9.36 -6.17
N PRO A 192 -31.47 -8.80 -5.51
CA PRO A 192 -31.65 -7.70 -4.58
C PRO A 192 -32.49 -6.56 -5.18
N ASN A 193 -33.49 -6.11 -4.43
CA ASN A 193 -34.38 -4.99 -4.79
C ASN A 193 -35.25 -5.23 -6.04
N GLU A 194 -35.33 -6.45 -6.55
CA GLU A 194 -36.19 -6.81 -7.70
C GLU A 194 -37.29 -7.79 -7.29
N ASN A 195 -38.47 -7.67 -7.93
CA ASN A 195 -39.61 -8.58 -7.75
C ASN A 195 -39.76 -9.57 -8.92
N ILE A 196 -38.73 -9.72 -9.75
CA ILE A 196 -38.70 -10.60 -10.93
C ILE A 196 -37.57 -11.60 -10.73
N CYS A 197 -37.81 -12.90 -10.95
CA CYS A 197 -36.72 -13.87 -10.91
C CYS A 197 -35.82 -13.76 -12.11
N ARG A 198 -34.53 -13.99 -11.86
CA ARG A 198 -33.51 -14.06 -12.89
C ARG A 198 -32.65 -15.31 -12.74
N GLU A 199 -32.00 -15.68 -13.82
CA GLU A 199 -31.25 -16.94 -13.97
C GLU A 199 -30.09 -17.09 -12.99
N TYR A 200 -29.43 -15.98 -12.63
CA TYR A 200 -28.25 -16.00 -11.77
C TYR A 200 -28.49 -15.29 -10.44
N THR A 201 -27.80 -15.79 -9.42
CA THR A 201 -27.65 -15.13 -8.12
C THR A 201 -26.18 -15.07 -7.73
N TYR A 202 -25.85 -14.21 -6.76
CA TYR A 202 -24.47 -13.96 -6.37
C TYR A 202 -24.30 -14.09 -4.87
N VAL A 203 -23.26 -14.83 -4.47
CA VAL A 203 -22.84 -14.95 -3.07
C VAL A 203 -21.50 -14.25 -2.91
N ARG A 204 -21.44 -13.28 -2.00
CA ARG A 204 -20.20 -12.58 -1.69
C ARG A 204 -19.40 -13.33 -0.64
N HIS A 205 -18.22 -13.81 -1.04
CA HIS A 205 -17.29 -14.51 -0.15
C HIS A 205 -16.29 -13.58 0.50
N GLN A 206 -15.95 -12.47 -0.18
CA GLN A 206 -14.95 -11.52 0.30
C GLN A 206 -15.25 -10.12 -0.22
N GLU A 207 -15.17 -9.13 0.65
CA GLU A 207 -15.21 -7.70 0.29
C GLU A 207 -13.83 -7.20 -0.14
N ALA A 208 -13.82 -6.14 -0.94
CA ALA A 208 -12.58 -5.45 -1.31
C ALA A 208 -11.95 -4.77 -0.08
N GLU A 209 -10.64 -4.96 0.10
CA GLU A 209 -9.89 -4.32 1.18
C GLU A 209 -9.48 -2.89 0.80
N ILE A 210 -9.93 -1.91 1.58
CA ILE A 210 -9.58 -0.50 1.38
C ILE A 210 -8.07 -0.28 1.64
N PRO A 211 -7.37 0.59 0.88
CA PRO A 211 -7.88 1.44 -0.21
C PRO A 211 -7.62 0.90 -1.63
N TYR A 212 -6.92 -0.22 -1.79
CA TYR A 212 -6.45 -0.68 -3.12
C TYR A 212 -6.98 -2.05 -3.56
N GLY A 213 -7.80 -2.72 -2.75
CA GLY A 213 -8.53 -3.92 -3.14
C GLY A 213 -9.50 -3.61 -4.26
N LYS A 214 -9.55 -4.45 -5.30
CA LYS A 214 -10.47 -4.26 -6.43
C LYS A 214 -11.89 -4.63 -6.01
N GLU A 215 -12.83 -3.75 -6.27
CA GLU A 215 -14.26 -4.02 -6.11
C GLU A 215 -14.74 -5.13 -7.06
N CYS A 216 -15.85 -5.78 -6.70
CA CYS A 216 -16.46 -6.77 -7.57
C CYS A 216 -17.02 -6.06 -8.81
N PRO A 217 -16.99 -6.74 -9.99
CA PRO A 217 -17.68 -6.21 -11.16
C PRO A 217 -19.18 -6.08 -10.88
N GLU A 218 -19.85 -5.25 -11.68
CA GLU A 218 -21.31 -5.17 -11.65
C GLU A 218 -21.93 -6.56 -11.89
N ARG A 219 -22.92 -6.91 -11.07
CA ARG A 219 -23.58 -8.21 -11.13
C ARG A 219 -24.53 -8.24 -12.33
N ASP A 220 -24.43 -9.29 -13.13
CA ASP A 220 -25.35 -9.60 -14.23
C ASP A 220 -26.21 -10.79 -13.83
N TYR A 221 -27.43 -10.50 -13.43
CA TYR A 221 -28.37 -11.52 -12.95
C TYR A 221 -29.01 -12.32 -14.09
N GLY A 222 -28.78 -11.97 -15.36
CA GLY A 222 -29.31 -12.68 -16.53
C GLY A 222 -30.76 -12.35 -16.87
N GLU A 223 -31.35 -13.20 -17.71
CA GLU A 223 -32.71 -13.02 -18.22
C GLU A 223 -33.77 -13.41 -17.19
N ARG A 224 -35.03 -13.02 -17.48
CA ARG A 224 -36.16 -13.43 -16.65
C ARG A 224 -36.37 -14.93 -16.75
N CYS A 225 -36.61 -15.58 -15.62
CA CYS A 225 -37.03 -16.97 -15.57
C CYS A 225 -38.21 -17.22 -14.60
N ASP A 226 -38.80 -18.41 -14.67
CA ASP A 226 -39.93 -18.78 -13.83
C ASP A 226 -39.47 -19.16 -12.42
N CYS A 227 -39.93 -18.40 -11.43
CA CYS A 227 -39.63 -18.66 -10.03
C CYS A 227 -40.32 -19.97 -9.57
N PRO A 228 -39.62 -20.90 -8.91
CA PRO A 228 -40.23 -22.11 -8.36
C PRO A 228 -41.06 -21.84 -7.09
N CYS A 229 -41.36 -20.60 -6.76
CA CYS A 229 -41.90 -20.21 -5.45
C CYS A 229 -43.41 -20.39 -5.35
N SER A 230 -43.90 -20.81 -4.18
CA SER A 230 -45.34 -20.92 -3.89
C SER A 230 -46.10 -19.62 -4.11
N ASP A 231 -47.42 -19.73 -4.27
CA ASP A 231 -48.31 -18.57 -4.38
C ASP A 231 -48.71 -18.02 -2.99
N LEU A 232 -48.10 -18.53 -1.91
CA LEU A 232 -48.27 -18.04 -0.55
C LEU A 232 -47.69 -16.62 -0.37
N GLU A 233 -48.20 -15.92 0.64
CA GLU A 233 -47.67 -14.63 1.06
C GLU A 233 -46.23 -14.76 1.59
N TRP A 234 -45.44 -13.71 1.37
CA TRP A 234 -44.08 -13.63 1.89
C TRP A 234 -44.09 -13.54 3.42
N SER A 235 -43.04 -14.09 4.04
CA SER A 235 -42.75 -13.79 5.44
C SER A 235 -42.53 -12.29 5.65
N GLU A 236 -42.57 -11.87 6.91
CA GLU A 236 -42.03 -10.56 7.28
C GLU A 236 -40.54 -10.48 6.93
N TRP A 237 -40.07 -9.24 6.74
CA TRP A 237 -38.66 -8.96 6.52
C TRP A 237 -37.84 -9.25 7.77
N SER A 238 -36.66 -9.82 7.58
CA SER A 238 -35.66 -9.93 8.64
C SER A 238 -35.21 -8.56 9.13
N ALA A 239 -34.59 -8.54 10.31
CA ALA A 239 -33.83 -7.37 10.74
C ALA A 239 -32.72 -7.05 9.71
N LYS A 240 -32.36 -5.75 9.63
CA LYS A 240 -31.24 -5.30 8.80
C LYS A 240 -29.93 -5.88 9.34
N SER A 241 -29.06 -6.32 8.44
CA SER A 241 -27.78 -6.98 8.77
C SER A 241 -26.78 -6.07 9.50
N THR A 242 -26.92 -4.75 9.33
CA THR A 242 -26.07 -3.73 9.95
C THR A 242 -26.95 -2.71 10.66
N THR A 243 -26.35 -1.85 11.48
CA THR A 243 -27.01 -0.69 12.10
C THR A 243 -26.68 0.64 11.41
N CYS A 244 -25.62 0.66 10.60
CA CYS A 244 -25.15 1.81 9.82
C CYS A 244 -24.55 1.33 8.50
N GLY A 245 -24.41 2.23 7.52
CA GLY A 245 -23.81 1.91 6.23
C GLY A 245 -24.66 0.95 5.40
N PRO A 246 -24.05 0.18 4.47
CA PRO A 246 -24.79 -0.75 3.63
C PRO A 246 -25.45 -1.84 4.50
N TYR A 247 -26.70 -2.17 4.19
CA TYR A 247 -27.45 -3.22 4.87
C TYR A 247 -28.07 -4.18 3.86
N THR A 248 -28.28 -5.40 4.33
CA THR A 248 -29.06 -6.43 3.65
C THR A 248 -30.14 -6.92 4.60
N ARG A 249 -31.31 -7.26 4.07
CA ARG A 249 -32.33 -8.03 4.80
C ARG A 249 -33.05 -8.94 3.83
N GLU A 250 -33.63 -10.01 4.35
CA GLU A 250 -34.28 -11.03 3.54
C GLU A 250 -35.66 -11.38 4.08
N ARG A 251 -36.53 -11.81 3.18
CA ARG A 251 -37.79 -12.48 3.50
C ARG A 251 -37.92 -13.72 2.62
N TYR A 252 -38.74 -14.66 3.03
CA TYR A 252 -38.84 -15.94 2.34
C TYR A 252 -40.28 -16.42 2.15
N LYS A 253 -40.45 -17.35 1.22
CA LYS A 253 -41.63 -18.21 1.10
C LYS A 253 -41.21 -19.59 0.59
N VAL A 254 -41.99 -20.61 0.85
CA VAL A 254 -41.68 -21.98 0.42
C VAL A 254 -41.80 -22.16 -1.09
N VAL A 255 -41.06 -23.12 -1.64
CA VAL A 255 -41.13 -23.54 -3.05
C VAL A 255 -42.42 -24.33 -3.32
N LYS A 256 -42.96 -24.24 -4.55
CA LYS A 256 -44.14 -25.02 -4.98
C LYS A 256 -43.86 -26.51 -4.76
N GLY A 257 -44.73 -27.18 -4.00
CA GLY A 257 -44.58 -28.59 -3.62
C GLY A 257 -44.14 -28.84 -2.17
N PHE A 258 -43.61 -27.82 -1.47
CA PHE A 258 -43.32 -27.89 -0.03
C PHE A 258 -44.33 -27.11 0.84
N GLU A 259 -45.45 -26.69 0.25
CA GLU A 259 -46.48 -25.85 0.89
C GLU A 259 -47.16 -26.53 2.10
N ASN A 260 -47.22 -27.86 2.10
CA ASN A 260 -47.89 -28.64 3.15
C ASN A 260 -46.91 -29.25 4.18
N VAL A 261 -45.64 -28.85 4.15
CA VAL A 261 -44.59 -29.36 5.04
C VAL A 261 -44.08 -28.20 5.89
N GLU A 262 -43.82 -28.46 7.17
CA GLU A 262 -43.13 -27.49 8.02
C GLU A 262 -41.67 -27.39 7.54
N VAL A 263 -41.34 -26.25 6.92
CA VAL A 263 -40.01 -25.97 6.36
C VAL A 263 -39.36 -24.85 7.16
N ASP A 264 -38.20 -25.13 7.74
CA ASP A 264 -37.34 -24.10 8.32
C ASP A 264 -36.43 -23.54 7.23
N CYS A 265 -36.79 -22.39 6.66
CA CYS A 265 -36.00 -21.74 5.61
C CYS A 265 -34.61 -21.28 6.06
N THR A 266 -34.31 -21.26 7.36
CA THR A 266 -32.95 -20.94 7.84
C THR A 266 -31.98 -22.12 7.70
N GLN A 267 -32.48 -23.35 7.87
CA GLN A 267 -31.73 -24.59 7.74
C GLN A 267 -31.87 -25.19 6.32
N GLU A 268 -33.07 -25.11 5.75
CA GLU A 268 -33.45 -25.76 4.50
C GLU A 268 -33.63 -24.73 3.37
N ARG A 269 -32.63 -23.86 3.17
CA ARG A 269 -32.70 -22.77 2.17
C ARG A 269 -33.10 -23.24 0.77
N TYR A 270 -32.74 -24.46 0.37
CA TYR A 270 -33.08 -25.04 -0.94
C TYR A 270 -34.59 -25.32 -1.13
N LYS A 271 -35.39 -25.37 -0.05
CA LYS A 271 -36.85 -25.53 -0.08
C LYS A 271 -37.59 -24.19 -0.11
N CYS A 272 -36.86 -23.07 -0.08
CA CYS A 272 -37.44 -21.74 0.03
C CYS A 272 -36.92 -20.81 -1.05
N CYS A 273 -37.77 -19.87 -1.43
CA CYS A 273 -37.40 -18.71 -2.20
C CYS A 273 -37.13 -17.53 -1.29
N PHE A 274 -36.10 -16.76 -1.62
CA PHE A 274 -35.71 -15.56 -0.89
C PHE A 274 -35.91 -14.33 -1.77
N SER A 275 -36.34 -13.24 -1.13
CA SER A 275 -36.33 -11.90 -1.69
C SER A 275 -35.41 -11.07 -0.80
N ILE A 276 -34.43 -10.44 -1.43
CA ILE A 276 -33.37 -9.68 -0.74
C ILE A 276 -33.61 -8.20 -0.98
N GLU A 277 -33.48 -7.40 0.07
CA GLU A 277 -33.40 -5.95 -0.02
C GLU A 277 -31.98 -5.52 0.36
N GLU A 278 -31.33 -4.79 -0.52
CA GLU A 278 -30.03 -4.16 -0.30
C GLU A 278 -30.21 -2.64 -0.28
N GLY A 279 -29.62 -1.95 0.69
CA GLY A 279 -29.72 -0.50 0.75
C GLY A 279 -28.64 0.13 1.60
N MET A 280 -28.73 1.46 1.76
CA MET A 280 -27.81 2.22 2.60
C MET A 280 -28.57 2.82 3.78
N GLN A 281 -28.09 2.58 4.99
CA GLN A 281 -28.52 3.29 6.20
C GLN A 281 -27.76 4.61 6.34
N THR A 282 -27.90 5.26 7.48
CA THR A 282 -27.06 6.41 7.83
C THR A 282 -25.58 6.05 7.74
N ASP A 283 -24.76 7.00 7.29
CA ASP A 283 -23.32 6.81 7.13
C ASP A 283 -22.73 6.32 8.46
N CYS A 284 -21.86 5.30 8.43
CA CYS A 284 -21.17 4.87 9.64
C CYS A 284 -20.25 5.97 10.22
N LYS A 285 -19.90 6.98 9.42
CA LYS A 285 -19.28 8.22 9.91
C LYS A 285 -20.16 8.99 10.89
N ASP A 286 -21.47 8.76 10.86
CA ASP A 286 -22.44 9.34 11.79
C ASP A 286 -22.62 8.49 13.08
N PHE A 287 -21.74 7.53 13.32
CA PHE A 287 -21.67 6.73 14.55
C PHE A 287 -20.34 6.90 15.27
N PHE A 288 -20.36 6.66 16.58
CA PHE A 288 -19.13 6.61 17.38
C PHE A 288 -18.39 5.29 17.15
N ILE A 289 -17.09 5.37 16.85
CA ILE A 289 -16.22 4.20 16.63
C ILE A 289 -16.31 3.27 17.85
N ASN A 290 -16.47 1.97 17.60
CA ASN A 290 -16.68 0.92 18.62
C ASN A 290 -17.99 1.03 19.42
N SER A 291 -19.00 1.74 18.91
CA SER A 291 -20.35 1.76 19.49
C SER A 291 -21.42 1.60 18.41
N ASN A 292 -22.61 1.13 18.81
CA ASN A 292 -23.80 1.11 17.95
C ASN A 292 -24.65 2.38 18.08
N LYS A 293 -24.08 3.45 18.66
CA LYS A 293 -24.80 4.67 19.00
C LYS A 293 -24.45 5.83 18.07
N THR A 294 -25.47 6.59 17.71
CA THR A 294 -25.34 7.68 16.73
C THR A 294 -24.57 8.85 17.32
N ILE A 295 -23.99 9.71 16.47
CA ILE A 295 -23.42 11.00 16.90
C ILE A 295 -24.45 11.74 17.75
N MET A 296 -25.72 11.79 17.36
CA MET A 296 -26.76 12.51 18.11
C MET A 296 -26.89 12.02 19.56
N GLU A 297 -26.81 10.71 19.79
CA GLU A 297 -26.96 10.12 21.13
C GLU A 297 -25.76 10.39 22.04
N HIS A 298 -24.58 10.63 21.49
CA HIS A 298 -23.32 10.70 22.26
C HIS A 298 -22.59 12.03 22.16
N ASN A 299 -23.00 12.89 21.22
CA ASN A 299 -22.49 14.24 21.07
C ASN A 299 -22.71 15.06 22.34
N GLN A 300 -23.94 15.01 22.89
CA GLN A 300 -24.26 15.73 24.13
C GLN A 300 -23.39 15.24 25.30
N THR A 301 -23.14 13.93 25.40
CA THR A 301 -22.32 13.35 26.47
C THR A 301 -20.85 13.70 26.34
N CYS A 302 -20.27 13.56 25.14
CA CYS A 302 -18.89 13.94 24.84
C CYS A 302 -18.64 15.43 25.15
N THR A 303 -19.51 16.31 24.64
CA THR A 303 -19.41 17.77 24.86
C THR A 303 -19.58 18.13 26.34
N LYS A 304 -20.53 17.49 27.05
CA LYS A 304 -20.74 17.72 28.50
C LYS A 304 -19.53 17.29 29.33
N ASN A 305 -18.79 16.29 28.86
CA ASN A 305 -17.57 15.82 29.49
C ASN A 305 -16.31 16.59 29.07
N GLY A 306 -16.45 17.70 28.33
CA GLY A 306 -15.34 18.52 27.88
C GLY A 306 -14.56 17.96 26.69
N GLY A 307 -15.07 16.90 26.04
CA GLY A 307 -14.43 16.33 24.85
C GLY A 307 -14.88 16.99 23.56
N THR A 308 -14.02 16.93 22.55
CA THR A 308 -14.27 17.44 21.19
C THR A 308 -14.53 16.27 20.24
N ILE A 309 -15.55 16.37 19.39
CA ILE A 309 -15.85 15.31 18.41
C ILE A 309 -14.93 15.45 17.21
N ILE A 310 -14.13 14.42 16.95
CA ILE A 310 -13.29 14.32 15.77
C ILE A 310 -13.96 13.38 14.77
N LYS A 311 -14.23 13.91 13.57
CA LYS A 311 -14.73 13.13 12.45
C LYS A 311 -13.56 12.60 11.63
N THR A 312 -13.51 11.29 11.43
CA THR A 312 -12.53 10.64 10.56
C THR A 312 -13.22 9.88 9.43
N GLU A 313 -12.43 9.38 8.48
CA GLU A 313 -12.95 8.50 7.43
C GLU A 313 -13.52 7.18 7.98
N ALA A 314 -13.10 6.77 9.18
CA ALA A 314 -13.52 5.51 9.82
C ALA A 314 -14.70 5.65 10.80
N GLY A 315 -15.16 6.88 11.11
CA GLY A 315 -16.14 7.13 12.16
C GLY A 315 -15.86 8.40 12.95
N CYS A 316 -16.72 8.69 13.93
CA CYS A 316 -16.47 9.74 14.92
C CYS A 316 -15.91 9.18 16.22
N PHE A 317 -15.03 9.92 16.88
CA PHE A 317 -14.63 9.64 18.26
C PHE A 317 -14.58 10.92 19.09
N CYS A 318 -14.65 10.78 20.41
CA CYS A 318 -14.51 11.89 21.34
C CYS A 318 -13.03 12.04 21.69
N GLU A 319 -12.42 13.16 21.34
CA GLU A 319 -11.09 13.54 21.79
C GLU A 319 -11.20 14.24 23.15
N CYS A 320 -10.51 13.72 24.15
CA CYS A 320 -10.55 14.23 25.52
C CYS A 320 -9.42 15.22 25.76
N ASP A 321 -9.67 16.22 26.62
CA ASP A 321 -8.62 17.00 27.24
C ASP A 321 -7.70 16.10 28.08
N ASP A 322 -6.43 16.49 28.25
CA ASP A 322 -5.36 15.71 28.91
C ASP A 322 -5.72 15.15 30.31
N SER A 323 -6.74 15.71 30.96
CA SER A 323 -7.21 15.31 32.29
C SER A 323 -8.31 14.24 32.30
N ARG A 324 -8.77 13.78 31.12
CA ARG A 324 -9.90 12.86 30.98
C ARG A 324 -9.62 11.75 29.98
N HIS A 325 -10.23 10.59 30.23
CA HIS A 325 -10.09 9.38 29.42
C HIS A 325 -11.44 8.64 29.32
N GLY A 326 -11.55 7.70 28.39
CA GLY A 326 -12.79 6.96 28.12
C GLY A 326 -13.35 7.27 26.73
N THR A 327 -14.36 6.52 26.30
CA THR A 327 -14.87 6.63 24.91
C THR A 327 -15.60 7.97 24.69
N LEU A 328 -16.08 8.59 25.77
CA LEU A 328 -16.77 9.89 25.80
C LEU A 328 -16.19 10.82 26.88
N CYS A 329 -14.93 10.64 27.26
CA CYS A 329 -14.25 11.44 28.29
C CYS A 329 -14.93 11.36 29.68
N GLU A 330 -15.56 10.23 29.96
CA GLU A 330 -16.36 10.01 31.17
C GLU A 330 -15.51 9.75 32.43
N LYS A 331 -14.21 9.48 32.29
CA LYS A 331 -13.29 9.25 33.41
C LYS A 331 -12.33 10.44 33.55
N SER A 332 -12.13 10.95 34.76
CA SER A 332 -11.09 11.93 35.06
C SER A 332 -9.89 11.24 35.71
N GLU A 333 -8.67 11.72 35.43
CA GLU A 333 -7.53 11.44 36.29
C GLU A 333 -7.74 12.20 37.61
N ASN A 334 -7.96 11.46 38.69
CA ASN A 334 -7.89 12.00 40.04
C ASN A 334 -6.43 12.06 40.49
#